data_AF-A0A523WD89-F1
#
_entry.id   AF-A0A523WD89-F1
#
_cell.length_a   1.000
_cell.length_b   1.000
_cell.length_c   1.000
_cell.angle_alpha   90.00
_cell.angle_beta   90.00
_cell.angle_gamma   90.00
#
_symmetry.space_group_name_H-M   'P 1'
#
loop_
_entity.id
_entity.type
_entity.pdbx_description
1 polymer ?
#
loop_
_entity_poly.entity_id
_entity_poly.type
_entity_poly.pdbx_seq_one_letter_code
_entity_poly.pdbx_strand_id
1 'polypeptide(L)'
;MNEFIDGVQLFVGVVDNLVAKRISLQSALEEFVIKSCGSDLAYIDNRRDAKKEYGFDFWHSVDMNKLKDQGIAKRLRYSESQQFPDFLFKVKKFGENYIGGSLMELKDSKGGNIASFNSTIPTKLKSLEEIDVINSNNLVSRIARIMDGKLALDEGYLKFERRCFYLVRTHRGSKKAKVSIVDGSFFETVPKEHLFNQMFLNVLRAHLKKKEIKIPQATLEKVEEILSHITDQTLIASSQIIEKASVRPRLRIMAEVHPEGNPHSKSYPEITEGSFNLILESSPQTRKLEEEICEHIPKVEVFSIIHKRNGEHIVFQFGKGMQLTEYM
;
A
#
# COMPACT_ATOMS: atom_id res chain seq x y z
N MET A 1 14.82 13.87 -3.00
CA MET A 1 13.62 14.31 -2.28
C MET A 1 12.29 13.86 -2.91
N ASN A 2 12.24 13.38 -4.16
CA ASN A 2 10.94 13.23 -4.87
C ASN A 2 10.28 11.87 -4.74
N GLU A 3 11.03 10.81 -4.42
CA GLU A 3 10.56 9.43 -4.55
C GLU A 3 9.68 8.96 -3.38
N PHE A 4 9.93 9.47 -2.17
CA PHE A 4 9.23 9.09 -0.94
C PHE A 4 8.38 10.23 -0.37
N ILE A 5 8.13 11.28 -1.16
CA ILE A 5 7.54 12.53 -0.68
C ILE A 5 6.24 12.33 0.10
N ASP A 6 5.31 11.52 -0.43
CA ASP A 6 4.02 11.29 0.22
C ASP A 6 4.16 10.50 1.53
N GLY A 7 5.05 9.49 1.56
CA GLY A 7 5.33 8.69 2.76
C GLY A 7 5.99 9.51 3.86
N VAL A 8 6.95 10.37 3.50
CA VAL A 8 7.63 11.30 4.42
C VAL A 8 6.66 12.36 4.94
N GLN A 9 5.87 12.98 4.05
CA GLN A 9 4.88 13.99 4.43
C GLN A 9 3.82 13.42 5.38
N LEU A 10 3.34 12.20 5.10
CA LEU A 10 2.43 11.51 6.00
C LEU A 10 3.11 11.20 7.34
N PHE A 11 4.35 10.70 7.33
CA PHE A 11 5.07 10.41 8.56
C PHE A 11 5.19 11.66 9.44
N VAL A 12 5.65 12.78 8.86
CA VAL A 12 5.78 14.05 9.58
C VAL A 12 4.45 14.55 10.11
N GLY A 13 3.41 14.60 9.26
CA GLY A 13 2.09 15.08 9.67
C GLY A 13 1.45 14.23 10.77
N VAL A 14 1.66 12.91 10.76
CA VAL A 14 1.18 12.03 11.84
C VAL A 14 1.94 12.31 13.13
N VAL A 15 3.27 12.45 13.09
CA VAL A 15 4.07 12.77 14.27
C VAL A 15 3.64 14.10 14.89
N ASP A 16 3.45 15.14 14.08
CA ASP A 16 2.96 16.44 14.55
C ASP A 16 1.61 16.32 15.26
N ASN A 17 0.69 15.54 14.67
CA ASN A 17 -0.62 15.28 15.27
C ASN A 17 -0.55 14.44 16.56
N LEU A 18 0.41 13.50 16.67
CA LEU A 18 0.68 12.74 17.89
C LEU A 18 1.24 13.66 19.00
N VAL A 19 2.22 14.50 18.68
CA VAL A 19 2.80 15.48 19.62
C VAL A 19 1.75 16.47 20.11
N ALA A 20 0.91 16.97 19.20
CA ALA A 20 -0.21 17.86 19.53
C ALA A 20 -1.40 17.14 20.21
N LYS A 21 -1.32 15.83 20.43
CA LYS A 21 -2.38 14.98 21.02
C LYS A 21 -3.72 15.05 20.28
N ARG A 22 -3.69 15.34 18.97
CA ARG A 22 -4.87 15.37 18.09
C ARG A 22 -5.29 13.98 17.61
N ILE A 23 -4.35 13.03 17.63
CA ILE A 23 -4.54 11.60 17.40
C ILE A 23 -3.70 10.82 18.41
N SER A 24 -3.91 9.50 18.48
CA SER A 24 -3.07 8.58 19.25
C SER A 24 -2.77 7.32 18.43
N LEU A 25 -1.86 6.46 18.90
CA LEU A 25 -1.63 5.14 18.26
C LEU A 25 -2.88 4.24 18.22
N GLN A 26 -3.91 4.58 19.00
CA GLN A 26 -5.20 3.88 19.04
C GLN A 26 -6.26 4.49 18.10
N SER A 27 -6.01 5.67 17.53
CA SER A 27 -6.89 6.29 16.51
C SER A 27 -7.10 5.34 15.32
N ALA A 28 -8.21 5.50 14.60
CA ALA A 28 -8.43 4.75 13.35
C ALA A 28 -7.31 5.08 12.34
N LEU A 29 -6.87 4.12 11.53
CA LEU A 29 -5.74 4.38 10.61
C LEU A 29 -6.11 5.40 9.52
N GLU A 30 -7.38 5.45 9.15
CA GLU A 30 -7.95 6.46 8.26
C GLU A 30 -7.75 7.88 8.82
N GLU A 31 -7.89 8.03 10.14
CA GLU A 31 -7.71 9.30 10.84
C GLU A 31 -6.26 9.80 10.72
N PHE A 32 -5.27 8.90 10.72
CA PHE A 32 -3.85 9.24 10.54
C PHE A 32 -3.64 9.91 9.18
N VAL A 33 -4.19 9.32 8.12
CA VAL A 33 -4.02 9.81 6.75
C VAL A 33 -4.81 11.09 6.54
N ILE A 34 -6.08 11.12 6.94
CA ILE A 34 -6.98 12.26 6.68
C ILE A 34 -6.54 13.52 7.43
N LYS A 35 -6.18 13.41 8.72
CA LYS A 35 -5.75 14.58 9.51
C LYS A 35 -4.37 15.11 9.13
N SER A 36 -3.54 14.28 8.50
CA SER A 36 -2.17 14.65 8.14
C SER A 36 -2.05 15.14 6.70
N CYS A 37 -2.81 14.55 5.78
CA CYS A 37 -2.64 14.75 4.33
C CYS A 37 -3.94 14.99 3.57
N GLY A 38 -5.08 15.23 4.21
CA GLY A 38 -6.40 15.26 3.56
C GLY A 38 -6.46 16.11 2.28
N SER A 39 -5.88 17.31 2.28
CA SER A 39 -5.84 18.21 1.12
C SER A 39 -5.02 17.68 -0.06
N ASP A 40 -4.07 16.79 0.20
CA ASP A 40 -3.15 16.20 -0.76
C ASP A 40 -3.63 14.85 -1.30
N LEU A 41 -4.86 14.43 -0.99
CA LEU A 41 -5.42 13.18 -1.49
C LEU A 41 -6.16 13.38 -2.82
N ALA A 42 -5.90 12.47 -3.76
CA ALA A 42 -6.60 12.35 -5.04
C ALA A 42 -7.70 11.27 -5.01
N TYR A 43 -7.69 10.38 -4.02
CA TYR A 43 -8.76 9.41 -3.77
C TYR A 43 -8.76 8.98 -2.30
N ILE A 44 -9.96 8.68 -1.79
CA ILE A 44 -10.23 8.05 -0.50
C ILE A 44 -11.27 6.96 -0.78
N ASP A 45 -11.09 5.73 -0.32
CA ASP A 45 -12.10 4.68 -0.53
C ASP A 45 -13.38 4.96 0.29
N ASN A 46 -13.23 5.17 1.59
CA ASN A 46 -14.32 5.46 2.51
C ASN A 46 -14.60 6.96 2.66
N ARG A 47 -15.09 7.58 1.59
CA ARG A 47 -15.46 9.02 1.55
C ARG A 47 -16.63 9.34 2.49
N ARG A 48 -17.46 8.35 2.81
CA ARG A 48 -18.56 8.48 3.75
C ARG A 48 -18.03 8.83 5.13
N ASP A 49 -17.11 8.03 5.64
CA ASP A 49 -16.62 8.17 7.01
C ASP A 49 -15.59 9.30 7.08
N ALA A 50 -14.84 9.57 6.00
CA ALA A 50 -14.06 10.81 5.84
C ALA A 50 -14.87 12.06 6.21
N LYS A 51 -16.09 12.19 5.67
CA LYS A 51 -16.96 13.33 5.94
C LYS A 51 -17.65 13.24 7.31
N LYS A 52 -18.19 12.08 7.67
CA LYS A 52 -19.04 11.91 8.86
C LYS A 52 -18.25 11.81 10.16
N GLU A 53 -17.22 10.96 10.17
CA GLU A 53 -16.46 10.63 11.38
C GLU A 53 -15.27 11.57 11.57
N TYR A 54 -14.65 12.01 10.46
CA TYR A 54 -13.43 12.83 10.51
C TYR A 54 -13.64 14.29 10.07
N GLY A 55 -14.87 14.68 9.72
CA GLY A 55 -15.21 16.05 9.34
C GLY A 55 -14.54 16.55 8.05
N PHE A 56 -13.98 15.65 7.24
CA PHE A 56 -13.24 15.99 6.03
C PHE A 56 -14.11 15.80 4.78
N ASP A 57 -14.51 16.91 4.17
CA ASP A 57 -15.24 16.87 2.90
C ASP A 57 -14.27 16.81 1.71
N PHE A 58 -14.03 15.59 1.22
CA PHE A 58 -13.16 15.31 0.08
C PHE A 58 -13.54 16.12 -1.19
N TRP A 59 -14.82 16.47 -1.36
CA TRP A 59 -15.31 17.18 -2.54
C TRP A 59 -15.41 18.69 -2.35
N HIS A 60 -14.98 19.26 -1.22
CA HIS A 60 -15.23 20.68 -0.89
C HIS A 60 -14.75 21.68 -1.96
N SER A 61 -13.71 21.32 -2.72
CA SER A 61 -13.10 22.16 -3.75
C SER A 61 -13.58 21.85 -5.17
N VAL A 62 -14.53 20.93 -5.35
CA VAL A 62 -15.01 20.49 -6.66
C VAL A 62 -16.48 20.85 -6.87
N ASP A 63 -16.79 21.43 -8.03
CA ASP A 63 -18.18 21.72 -8.41
C ASP A 63 -19.01 20.43 -8.55
N MET A 64 -20.16 20.40 -7.85
CA MET A 64 -21.05 19.24 -7.81
C MET A 64 -21.71 18.90 -9.15
N ASN A 65 -21.89 19.88 -10.04
CA ASN A 65 -22.38 19.67 -11.40
C ASN A 65 -21.28 19.01 -12.24
N LYS A 66 -20.05 19.51 -12.13
CA LYS A 66 -18.89 18.93 -12.81
C LYS A 66 -18.66 17.47 -12.42
N LEU A 67 -18.84 17.12 -11.14
CA LEU A 67 -18.80 15.72 -10.69
C LEU A 67 -19.83 14.85 -11.40
N LYS A 68 -21.06 15.35 -11.59
CA LYS A 68 -22.12 14.61 -12.28
C LYS A 68 -21.76 14.38 -13.75
N ASP A 69 -21.25 15.41 -14.41
CA ASP A 69 -20.85 15.37 -15.83
C ASP A 69 -19.68 14.41 -16.06
N GLN A 70 -18.80 14.27 -15.05
CA GLN A 70 -17.71 13.28 -15.03
C GLN A 70 -18.15 11.89 -14.53
N GLY A 71 -19.47 11.69 -14.40
CA GLY A 71 -20.12 10.41 -14.08
C GLY A 71 -20.02 9.99 -12.61
N ILE A 72 -19.67 10.90 -11.69
CA ILE A 72 -19.70 10.67 -10.24
C ILE A 72 -21.11 10.97 -9.73
N ALA A 73 -21.97 9.94 -9.84
CA ALA A 73 -23.35 9.99 -9.38
C ALA A 73 -23.44 10.25 -7.86
N LYS A 74 -24.56 10.83 -7.40
CA LYS A 74 -24.80 11.17 -5.98
C LYS A 74 -24.51 10.02 -5.01
N ARG A 75 -24.84 8.78 -5.40
CA ARG A 75 -24.60 7.56 -4.61
C ARG A 75 -23.12 7.21 -4.40
N LEU A 76 -22.22 7.68 -5.26
CA LEU A 76 -20.77 7.38 -5.19
C LEU A 76 -19.96 8.43 -4.42
N ARG A 77 -20.54 9.62 -4.19
CA ARG A 77 -19.83 10.78 -3.61
C ARG A 77 -19.37 10.50 -2.18
N TYR A 78 -20.29 10.05 -1.33
CA TYR A 78 -20.03 9.71 0.07
C TYR A 78 -20.37 8.25 0.32
N SER A 79 -19.66 7.38 -0.38
CA SER A 79 -19.73 5.93 -0.24
C SER A 79 -18.39 5.38 0.23
N GLU A 80 -18.42 4.14 0.67
CA GLU A 80 -17.27 3.26 0.80
C GLU A 80 -17.28 2.34 -0.44
N SER A 81 -16.26 2.45 -1.28
CA SER A 81 -16.23 1.75 -2.58
C SER A 81 -15.68 0.33 -2.46
N GLN A 82 -14.97 0.00 -1.37
CA GLN A 82 -14.29 -1.28 -1.16
C GLN A 82 -13.31 -1.58 -2.31
N GLN A 83 -12.65 -0.54 -2.81
CA GLN A 83 -11.67 -0.63 -3.89
C GLN A 83 -10.26 -0.40 -3.37
N PHE A 84 -9.30 -1.03 -4.02
CA PHE A 84 -7.88 -0.75 -3.79
C PHE A 84 -7.46 0.50 -4.58
N PRO A 85 -6.61 1.39 -4.01
CA PRO A 85 -6.13 1.43 -2.63
C PRO A 85 -7.15 2.10 -1.69
N ASP A 86 -6.92 2.05 -0.37
CA ASP A 86 -7.70 2.86 0.59
C ASP A 86 -7.52 4.38 0.35
N PHE A 87 -6.31 4.81 -0.02
CA PHE A 87 -5.98 6.20 -0.34
C PHE A 87 -5.04 6.32 -1.54
N LEU A 88 -5.20 7.40 -2.30
CA LEU A 88 -4.25 7.82 -3.34
C LEU A 88 -3.89 9.28 -3.09
N PHE A 89 -2.60 9.59 -3.13
CA PHE A 89 -2.10 10.96 -3.04
C PHE A 89 -2.18 11.67 -4.40
N LYS A 90 -2.19 13.00 -4.39
CA LYS A 90 -2.15 13.81 -5.60
C LYS A 90 -0.80 13.74 -6.27
N VAL A 91 -0.82 13.70 -7.59
CA VAL A 91 0.38 13.81 -8.40
C VAL A 91 0.81 15.28 -8.49
N LYS A 92 2.11 15.53 -8.48
CA LYS A 92 2.73 16.84 -8.76
C LYS A 92 3.66 16.70 -9.97
N LYS A 93 3.95 17.81 -10.64
CA LYS A 93 4.91 17.84 -11.75
C LYS A 93 6.18 18.57 -11.32
N PHE A 94 7.34 17.97 -11.58
CA PHE A 94 8.65 18.57 -11.37
C PHE A 94 9.46 18.46 -12.65
N GLY A 95 9.58 19.58 -13.38
CA GLY A 95 10.04 19.56 -14.77
C GLY A 95 9.07 18.78 -15.65
N GLU A 96 9.58 17.78 -16.38
CA GLU A 96 8.76 16.88 -17.20
C GLU A 96 8.28 15.63 -16.46
N ASN A 97 8.75 15.40 -15.24
CA ASN A 97 8.46 14.17 -14.50
C ASN A 97 7.30 14.34 -13.52
N TYR A 98 6.54 13.26 -13.34
CA TYR A 98 5.60 13.10 -12.25
C TYR A 98 6.32 12.75 -10.94
N ILE A 99 5.85 13.33 -9.85
CA ILE A 99 6.30 13.03 -8.49
C ILE A 99 5.08 12.90 -7.56
N GLY A 100 5.25 12.20 -6.45
CA GLY A 100 4.14 11.88 -5.53
C GLY A 100 3.15 10.91 -6.16
N GLY A 101 1.86 11.08 -5.88
CA GLY A 101 0.82 10.21 -6.42
C GLY A 101 0.79 8.81 -5.79
N SER A 102 1.39 8.64 -4.63
CA SER A 102 1.58 7.33 -4.01
C SER A 102 0.24 6.68 -3.63
N LEU A 103 0.25 5.35 -3.57
CA LEU A 103 -0.88 4.52 -3.18
C LEU A 103 -0.70 4.12 -1.72
N MET A 104 -1.75 4.15 -0.92
CA MET A 104 -1.70 3.75 0.48
C MET A 104 -2.82 2.77 0.81
N GLU A 105 -2.42 1.62 1.34
CA GLU A 105 -3.31 0.56 1.80
C GLU A 105 -3.19 0.40 3.31
N LEU A 106 -4.32 0.25 3.99
CA LEU A 106 -4.39 0.04 5.43
C LEU A 106 -4.32 -1.45 5.77
N LYS A 107 -3.52 -1.77 6.80
CA LYS A 107 -3.37 -3.13 7.32
C LYS A 107 -3.48 -3.11 8.84
N ASP A 108 -4.70 -3.22 9.33
CA ASP A 108 -5.00 -3.06 10.74
C ASP A 108 -5.35 -4.40 11.43
N SER A 109 -4.51 -4.85 12.34
CA SER A 109 -4.62 -6.18 12.98
C SER A 109 -4.72 -6.09 14.50
N LYS A 110 -5.62 -6.89 15.08
CA LYS A 110 -5.71 -7.11 16.54
C LYS A 110 -4.52 -7.94 17.06
N GLY A 111 -3.93 -8.79 16.22
CA GLY A 111 -2.84 -9.68 16.58
C GLY A 111 -1.45 -9.11 16.26
N GLY A 112 -0.42 -9.93 16.46
CA GLY A 112 0.97 -9.58 16.10
C GLY A 112 1.29 -9.75 14.62
N ASN A 113 0.39 -10.35 13.83
CA ASN A 113 0.55 -10.56 12.39
C ASN A 113 -0.10 -9.41 11.60
N ILE A 114 0.42 -9.12 10.41
CA ILE A 114 -0.21 -8.20 9.45
C ILE A 114 -1.51 -8.84 8.94
N ALA A 115 -2.54 -8.02 8.73
CA ALA A 115 -3.72 -8.42 7.97
C ALA A 115 -3.34 -8.85 6.54
N SER A 116 -4.09 -9.77 5.93
CA SER A 116 -3.82 -10.25 4.57
C SER A 116 -4.01 -9.14 3.51
N PHE A 117 -3.30 -9.28 2.39
CA PHE A 117 -3.51 -8.46 1.19
C PHE A 117 -4.57 -9.14 0.32
N ASN A 118 -5.82 -8.72 0.49
CA ASN A 118 -6.98 -9.39 -0.14
C ASN A 118 -7.26 -8.92 -1.57
N SER A 119 -6.75 -7.74 -1.94
CA SER A 119 -7.09 -7.08 -3.20
C SER A 119 -6.00 -7.23 -4.26
N THR A 120 -4.73 -7.31 -3.86
CA THR A 120 -3.59 -7.38 -4.76
C THR A 120 -2.36 -7.95 -4.06
N ILE A 121 -1.41 -8.48 -4.85
CA ILE A 121 -0.05 -8.74 -4.36
C ILE A 121 0.60 -7.40 -3.97
N PRO A 122 1.27 -7.32 -2.82
CA PRO A 122 2.02 -6.14 -2.46
C PRO A 122 3.26 -6.02 -3.36
N THR A 123 3.39 -4.88 -4.04
CA THR A 123 4.55 -4.52 -4.87
C THR A 123 4.98 -3.10 -4.51
N LYS A 124 6.18 -2.71 -4.94
CA LYS A 124 6.78 -1.38 -4.79
C LYS A 124 6.05 -0.33 -5.60
N LEU A 125 5.68 -0.66 -6.84
CA LEU A 125 5.06 0.26 -7.79
C LEU A 125 3.79 -0.35 -8.40
N LYS A 126 2.80 0.51 -8.69
CA LYS A 126 1.64 0.22 -9.54
C LYS A 126 1.18 1.44 -10.31
N SER A 127 0.64 1.24 -11.50
CA SER A 127 -0.01 2.27 -12.31
C SER A 127 -1.53 2.32 -12.08
N LEU A 128 -2.20 3.39 -12.54
CA LEU A 128 -3.68 3.45 -12.49
C LEU A 128 -4.31 2.47 -13.49
N GLU A 129 -3.63 2.14 -14.59
CA GLU A 129 -4.09 1.10 -15.52
C GLU A 129 -4.17 -0.27 -14.83
N GLU A 130 -3.15 -0.61 -14.03
CA GLU A 130 -3.15 -1.85 -13.24
C GLU A 130 -4.28 -1.85 -12.20
N ILE A 131 -4.49 -0.72 -11.52
CA ILE A 131 -5.54 -0.55 -10.50
C ILE A 131 -6.94 -0.74 -11.08
N ASP A 132 -7.21 -0.19 -12.27
CA ASP A 132 -8.50 -0.33 -12.92
C ASP A 132 -8.83 -1.81 -13.22
N VAL A 133 -7.81 -2.61 -13.57
CA VAL A 133 -7.98 -4.05 -13.77
C VAL A 133 -8.19 -4.79 -12.44
N ILE A 134 -7.39 -4.48 -11.41
CA ILE A 134 -7.54 -5.04 -10.06
C ILE A 134 -8.97 -4.82 -9.54
N ASN A 135 -9.48 -3.60 -9.67
CA ASN A 135 -10.83 -3.25 -9.24
C ASN A 135 -11.95 -3.69 -10.21
N SER A 136 -11.58 -4.06 -11.45
CA SER A 136 -12.51 -4.39 -12.54
C SER A 136 -13.48 -3.26 -12.88
N ASN A 137 -13.05 -2.01 -12.66
CA ASN A 137 -13.74 -0.78 -13.04
C ASN A 137 -12.74 0.38 -12.87
N ASN A 138 -13.10 1.56 -13.38
CA ASN A 138 -12.23 2.73 -13.40
C ASN A 138 -12.62 3.83 -12.40
N LEU A 139 -13.29 3.50 -11.30
CA LEU A 139 -13.74 4.53 -10.35
C LEU A 139 -12.57 5.27 -9.71
N VAL A 140 -11.52 4.55 -9.28
CA VAL A 140 -10.31 5.16 -8.68
C VAL A 140 -9.64 6.11 -9.66
N SER A 141 -9.30 5.64 -10.87
CA SER A 141 -8.62 6.47 -11.87
C SER A 141 -9.49 7.66 -12.29
N ARG A 142 -10.80 7.48 -12.42
CA ARG A 142 -11.72 8.59 -12.71
C ARG A 142 -11.70 9.65 -11.63
N ILE A 143 -11.82 9.26 -10.35
CA ILE A 143 -11.78 10.23 -9.24
C ILE A 143 -10.42 10.93 -9.20
N ALA A 144 -9.32 10.19 -9.33
CA ALA A 144 -7.97 10.74 -9.35
C ALA A 144 -7.80 11.81 -10.45
N ARG A 145 -8.30 11.54 -11.67
CA ARG A 145 -8.25 12.50 -12.78
C ARG A 145 -9.02 13.79 -12.50
N ILE A 146 -10.13 13.71 -11.76
CA ILE A 146 -10.89 14.90 -11.35
C ILE A 146 -10.06 15.74 -10.39
N MET A 147 -9.41 15.10 -9.41
CA MET A 147 -8.67 15.76 -8.35
C MET A 147 -7.31 16.31 -8.82
N ASP A 148 -6.61 15.61 -9.71
CA ASP A 148 -5.33 16.04 -10.29
C ASP A 148 -5.51 17.00 -11.49
N GLY A 149 -6.72 17.12 -12.02
CA GLY A 149 -7.10 18.14 -12.99
C GLY A 149 -6.29 18.09 -14.29
N LYS A 150 -5.54 19.17 -14.57
CA LYS A 150 -4.80 19.30 -15.85
C LYS A 150 -3.70 18.27 -16.02
N LEU A 151 -3.09 17.78 -14.93
CA LEU A 151 -2.05 16.75 -14.99
C LEU A 151 -2.59 15.42 -15.55
N ALA A 152 -3.87 15.15 -15.31
CA ALA A 152 -4.56 13.96 -15.78
C ALA A 152 -4.98 13.99 -17.28
N LEU A 153 -4.58 15.02 -18.01
CA LEU A 153 -4.76 15.13 -19.46
C LEU A 153 -3.59 14.55 -20.26
N ASP A 154 -2.44 14.37 -19.61
CA ASP A 154 -1.26 13.76 -20.23
C ASP A 154 -1.49 12.27 -20.49
N GLU A 155 -1.05 11.79 -21.66
CA GLU A 155 -1.10 10.39 -22.06
C GLU A 155 -0.35 9.48 -21.09
N GLY A 156 0.72 9.97 -20.47
CA GLY A 156 1.52 9.21 -19.50
C GLY A 156 0.87 9.07 -18.11
N TYR A 157 -0.19 9.83 -17.80
CA TYR A 157 -0.72 9.92 -16.44
C TYR A 157 -1.20 8.57 -15.88
N LEU A 158 -1.90 7.77 -16.69
CA LEU A 158 -2.44 6.48 -16.23
C LEU A 158 -1.33 5.42 -16.08
N LYS A 159 -0.30 5.50 -16.92
CA LYS A 159 0.86 4.59 -16.95
C LYS A 159 1.95 4.95 -15.95
N PHE A 160 1.91 6.16 -15.39
CA PHE A 160 2.85 6.58 -14.37
C PHE A 160 2.87 5.59 -13.21
N GLU A 161 4.05 5.04 -12.93
CA GLU A 161 4.27 4.11 -11.83
C GLU A 161 4.28 4.85 -10.51
N ARG A 162 3.32 4.51 -9.65
CA ARG A 162 3.11 5.14 -8.34
C ARG A 162 3.65 4.22 -7.27
N ARG A 163 4.38 4.80 -6.32
CA ARG A 163 4.88 4.05 -5.17
C ARG A 163 3.75 3.59 -4.27
N CYS A 164 3.81 2.32 -3.85
CA CYS A 164 2.86 1.76 -2.90
C CYS A 164 3.43 1.83 -1.48
N PHE A 165 2.63 2.32 -0.57
CA PHE A 165 2.87 2.27 0.87
C PHE A 165 1.77 1.48 1.56
N TYR A 166 2.12 0.91 2.70
CA TYR A 166 1.21 0.16 3.55
C TYR A 166 1.27 0.73 4.96
N LEU A 167 0.14 1.22 5.46
CA LEU A 167 0.02 1.67 6.85
C LEU A 167 -0.38 0.46 7.70
N VAL A 168 0.63 -0.16 8.30
CA VAL A 168 0.51 -1.41 9.05
C VAL A 168 0.37 -1.09 10.53
N ARG A 169 -0.67 -1.62 11.18
CA ARG A 169 -0.78 -1.69 12.63
C ARG A 169 -0.95 -3.12 13.11
N THR A 170 -0.13 -3.49 14.09
CA THR A 170 -0.30 -4.74 14.85
C THR A 170 -0.70 -4.40 16.29
N HIS A 171 -1.30 -5.38 16.97
CA HIS A 171 -1.79 -5.24 18.35
C HIS A 171 -2.76 -4.07 18.55
N ARG A 172 -3.69 -3.86 17.61
CA ARG A 172 -4.73 -2.83 17.71
C ARG A 172 -5.49 -2.90 19.04
N GLY A 173 -5.66 -1.75 19.69
CA GLY A 173 -6.35 -1.64 20.97
C GLY A 173 -5.45 -1.92 22.18
N SER A 174 -4.14 -2.13 21.97
CA SER A 174 -3.17 -2.40 23.03
C SER A 174 -2.10 -1.31 23.09
N LYS A 175 -1.53 -1.10 24.28
CA LYS A 175 -0.31 -0.27 24.47
C LYS A 175 0.90 -0.80 23.71
N LYS A 176 0.85 -2.08 23.29
CA LYS A 176 1.87 -2.74 22.47
C LYS A 176 1.76 -2.44 20.98
N ALA A 177 0.79 -1.61 20.59
CA ALA A 177 0.58 -1.27 19.19
C ALA A 177 1.87 -0.73 18.58
N LYS A 178 2.22 -1.27 17.42
CA LYS A 178 3.25 -0.72 16.54
C LYS A 178 2.54 -0.30 15.27
N VAL A 179 2.81 0.90 14.81
CA VAL A 179 2.23 1.44 13.58
C VAL A 179 3.38 1.83 12.66
N SER A 180 3.35 1.40 11.40
CA SER A 180 4.41 1.72 10.44
C SER A 180 3.84 2.05 9.08
N ILE A 181 4.34 3.12 8.47
CA ILE A 181 4.28 3.31 7.02
C ILE A 181 5.41 2.48 6.43
N VAL A 182 5.06 1.49 5.62
CA VAL A 182 6.02 0.55 5.03
C VAL A 182 6.05 0.74 3.53
N ASP A 183 7.22 0.99 2.98
CA ASP A 183 7.44 0.99 1.53
C ASP A 183 7.14 -0.39 0.93
N GLY A 184 6.46 -0.43 -0.22
CA GLY A 184 6.03 -1.68 -0.84
C GLY A 184 7.17 -2.58 -1.30
N SER A 185 8.36 -2.01 -1.49
CA SER A 185 9.59 -2.76 -1.69
C SER A 185 9.80 -3.80 -0.58
N PHE A 186 9.48 -3.50 0.69
CA PHE A 186 9.66 -4.41 1.83
C PHE A 186 9.01 -5.79 1.61
N PHE A 187 7.86 -5.81 0.93
CA PHE A 187 7.11 -7.04 0.65
C PHE A 187 7.47 -7.67 -0.70
N GLU A 188 7.98 -6.88 -1.65
CA GLU A 188 8.35 -7.32 -2.99
C GLU A 188 9.76 -7.94 -3.01
N THR A 189 9.88 -9.14 -2.45
CA THR A 189 11.17 -9.85 -2.37
C THR A 189 11.59 -10.55 -3.67
N VAL A 190 10.64 -10.78 -4.56
CA VAL A 190 10.82 -11.37 -5.90
C VAL A 190 9.82 -10.72 -6.86
N PRO A 191 10.11 -10.66 -8.17
CA PRO A 191 9.19 -10.11 -9.16
C PRO A 191 7.82 -10.81 -9.13
N LYS A 192 6.74 -10.05 -9.32
CA LYS A 192 5.37 -10.58 -9.29
C LYS A 192 5.14 -11.68 -10.33
N GLU A 193 5.77 -11.59 -11.48
CA GLU A 193 5.72 -12.57 -12.56
C GLU A 193 6.28 -13.91 -12.11
N HIS A 194 7.37 -13.89 -11.34
CA HIS A 194 7.97 -15.08 -10.76
C HIS A 194 7.05 -15.70 -9.70
N LEU A 195 6.40 -14.88 -8.86
CA LEU A 195 5.41 -15.35 -7.88
C LEU A 195 4.25 -16.09 -8.55
N PHE A 196 3.70 -15.55 -9.64
CA PHE A 196 2.61 -16.19 -10.37
C PHE A 196 3.01 -17.56 -10.91
N ASN A 197 4.14 -17.63 -11.62
CA ASN A 197 4.67 -18.89 -12.13
C ASN A 197 4.84 -19.93 -11.01
N GLN A 198 5.58 -19.58 -9.95
CA GLN A 198 5.83 -20.50 -8.84
C GLN A 198 4.53 -20.93 -8.14
N MET A 199 3.56 -20.03 -7.99
CA MET A 199 2.26 -20.36 -7.41
C MET A 199 1.53 -21.42 -8.24
N PHE A 200 1.38 -21.22 -9.55
CA PHE A 200 0.70 -22.19 -10.43
C PHE A 200 1.44 -23.54 -10.48
N LEU A 201 2.77 -23.49 -10.55
CA LEU A 201 3.61 -24.68 -10.55
C LEU A 201 3.47 -25.48 -9.24
N ASN A 202 3.43 -24.80 -8.11
CA ASN A 202 3.25 -25.44 -6.80
C ASN A 202 1.86 -26.10 -6.68
N VAL A 203 0.81 -25.45 -7.18
CA VAL A 203 -0.54 -26.04 -7.24
C VAL A 203 -0.55 -27.30 -8.12
N LEU A 204 0.07 -27.25 -9.30
CA LEU A 204 0.20 -28.41 -10.19
C LEU A 204 0.95 -29.55 -9.50
N ARG A 205 2.15 -29.29 -8.96
CA ARG A 205 2.97 -30.29 -8.26
C ARG A 205 2.23 -30.93 -7.09
N ALA A 206 1.47 -30.15 -6.32
CA ALA A 206 0.64 -30.65 -5.22
C ALA A 206 -0.44 -31.62 -5.72
N HIS A 207 -1.10 -31.32 -6.84
CA HIS A 207 -2.08 -32.23 -7.46
C HIS A 207 -1.45 -33.50 -8.00
N LEU A 208 -0.29 -33.42 -8.67
CA LEU A 208 0.43 -34.59 -9.16
C LEU A 208 0.84 -35.52 -8.02
N LYS A 209 1.38 -34.95 -6.94
CA LYS A 209 1.72 -35.70 -5.73
C LYS A 209 0.49 -36.35 -5.10
N LYS A 210 -0.60 -35.61 -4.93
CA LYS A 210 -1.84 -36.11 -4.31
C LYS A 210 -2.50 -37.24 -5.12
N LYS A 211 -2.37 -37.21 -6.45
CA LYS A 211 -2.92 -38.23 -7.35
C LYS A 211 -1.91 -39.33 -7.71
N GLU A 212 -0.71 -39.28 -7.15
CA GLU A 212 0.41 -40.20 -7.45
C GLU A 212 0.73 -40.33 -8.95
N ILE A 213 0.50 -39.25 -9.70
CA ILE A 213 0.75 -39.22 -11.15
C ILE A 213 2.24 -38.98 -11.35
N LYS A 214 2.92 -39.96 -11.97
CA LYS A 214 4.29 -39.82 -12.41
C LYS A 214 4.32 -39.19 -13.80
N ILE A 215 5.02 -38.06 -13.93
CA ILE A 215 5.26 -37.39 -15.21
C ILE A 215 6.76 -37.51 -15.53
N PRO A 216 7.14 -37.83 -16.77
CA PRO A 216 8.54 -37.79 -17.19
C PRO A 216 9.15 -36.40 -16.94
N GLN A 217 10.39 -36.36 -16.46
CA GLN A 217 11.08 -35.11 -16.13
C GLN A 217 11.09 -34.10 -17.29
N ALA A 218 11.37 -34.56 -18.52
CA ALA A 218 11.35 -33.73 -19.72
C ALA A 218 9.96 -33.12 -20.02
N THR A 219 8.88 -33.77 -19.61
CA THR A 219 7.51 -33.21 -19.75
C THR A 219 7.26 -32.16 -18.68
N LEU A 220 7.74 -32.37 -17.45
CA LEU A 220 7.61 -31.39 -16.38
C LEU A 220 8.36 -30.10 -16.73
N GLU A 221 9.58 -30.20 -17.27
CA GLU A 221 10.38 -29.05 -17.71
C GLU A 221 9.65 -28.22 -18.78
N LYS A 222 9.03 -28.87 -19.77
CA LYS A 222 8.20 -28.17 -20.77
C LYS A 222 6.99 -27.46 -20.15
N VAL A 223 6.36 -28.07 -19.14
CA VAL A 223 5.24 -27.44 -18.44
C VAL A 223 5.71 -26.23 -17.64
N GLU A 224 6.86 -26.32 -16.98
CA GLU A 224 7.48 -25.20 -16.26
C GLU A 224 7.80 -24.04 -17.20
N GLU A 225 8.34 -24.33 -18.38
CA GLU A 225 8.56 -23.33 -19.43
C GLU A 225 7.25 -22.67 -19.87
N ILE A 226 6.19 -23.45 -20.14
CA ILE A 226 4.89 -22.90 -20.55
C ILE A 226 4.28 -22.01 -19.45
N LEU A 227 4.30 -22.46 -18.19
CA LEU A 227 3.77 -21.69 -17.06
C LEU A 227 4.57 -20.40 -16.81
N SER A 228 5.83 -20.33 -17.23
CA SER A 228 6.65 -19.12 -17.12
C SER A 228 6.13 -17.95 -17.94
N HIS A 229 5.28 -18.21 -18.95
CA HIS A 229 4.62 -17.17 -19.73
C HIS A 229 3.36 -16.60 -19.06
N ILE A 230 2.91 -17.15 -17.93
CA ILE A 230 1.78 -16.62 -17.15
C ILE A 230 2.30 -15.51 -16.22
N THR A 231 2.52 -14.33 -16.80
CA THR A 231 3.13 -13.19 -16.11
C THR A 231 2.17 -12.03 -15.89
N ASP A 232 1.12 -11.93 -16.70
CA ASP A 232 0.23 -10.78 -16.70
C ASP A 232 -0.92 -10.92 -15.68
N GLN A 233 -0.81 -10.18 -14.58
CA GLN A 233 -1.85 -10.10 -13.55
C GLN A 233 -3.20 -9.63 -14.11
N THR A 234 -3.20 -8.78 -15.14
CA THR A 234 -4.44 -8.25 -15.73
C THR A 234 -5.24 -9.37 -16.41
N LEU A 235 -4.54 -10.28 -17.10
CA LEU A 235 -5.14 -11.46 -17.70
C LEU A 235 -5.62 -12.44 -16.63
N ILE A 236 -4.78 -12.75 -15.63
CA ILE A 236 -5.12 -13.66 -14.52
C ILE A 236 -6.36 -13.17 -13.75
N ALA A 237 -6.40 -11.86 -13.45
CA ALA A 237 -7.45 -11.25 -12.66
C ALA A 237 -8.72 -10.93 -13.45
N SER A 238 -8.72 -11.07 -14.78
CA SER A 238 -9.90 -10.82 -15.61
C SER A 238 -10.95 -11.93 -15.48
N SER A 239 -12.22 -11.59 -15.73
CA SER A 239 -13.30 -12.58 -15.77
C SER A 239 -13.16 -13.46 -17.02
N GLN A 240 -13.08 -14.78 -16.81
CA GLN A 240 -12.89 -15.75 -17.88
C GLN A 240 -14.24 -16.21 -18.43
N ILE A 241 -14.37 -16.26 -19.75
CA ILE A 241 -15.53 -16.86 -20.43
C ILE A 241 -15.18 -18.32 -20.71
N ILE A 242 -15.94 -19.23 -20.12
CA ILE A 242 -15.82 -20.67 -20.37
C ILE A 242 -17.06 -21.10 -21.13
N GLU A 243 -16.87 -21.71 -22.31
CA GLU A 243 -17.96 -22.21 -23.13
C GLU A 243 -18.82 -23.18 -22.31
N LYS A 244 -20.15 -23.05 -22.41
CA LYS A 244 -21.15 -23.85 -21.68
C LYS A 244 -21.18 -23.68 -20.16
N ALA A 245 -20.35 -22.81 -19.58
CA ALA A 245 -20.48 -22.43 -18.17
C ALA A 245 -21.56 -21.35 -18.01
N SER A 246 -22.46 -21.53 -17.04
CA SER A 246 -23.41 -20.49 -16.61
C SER A 246 -22.76 -19.43 -15.72
N VAL A 247 -21.46 -19.56 -15.43
CA VAL A 247 -20.67 -18.69 -14.57
C VAL A 247 -19.39 -18.25 -15.28
N ARG A 248 -18.88 -17.07 -14.93
CA ARG A 248 -17.60 -16.54 -15.41
C ARG A 248 -16.60 -16.50 -14.25
N PRO A 249 -15.73 -17.52 -14.10
CA PRO A 249 -14.79 -17.52 -13.00
C PRO A 249 -13.77 -16.38 -13.14
N ARG A 250 -13.28 -15.92 -12.00
CA ARG A 250 -12.24 -14.91 -11.88
C ARG A 250 -11.27 -15.38 -10.81
N LEU A 251 -9.97 -15.32 -11.10
CA LEU A 251 -8.94 -15.61 -10.11
C LEU A 251 -8.54 -14.31 -9.40
N ARG A 252 -8.53 -14.33 -8.07
CA ARG A 252 -7.92 -13.29 -7.25
C ARG A 252 -6.77 -13.92 -6.48
N ILE A 253 -5.65 -13.22 -6.43
CA ILE A 253 -4.50 -13.67 -5.66
C ILE A 253 -4.49 -12.88 -4.36
N MET A 254 -4.65 -13.61 -3.25
CA MET A 254 -4.51 -13.07 -1.91
C MET A 254 -3.10 -13.42 -1.42
N ALA A 255 -2.43 -12.45 -0.80
CA ALA A 255 -1.11 -12.67 -0.23
C ALA A 255 -1.16 -12.58 1.30
N GLU A 256 -0.53 -13.55 1.95
CA GLU A 256 -0.25 -13.53 3.38
C GLU A 256 1.24 -13.26 3.59
N VAL A 257 1.54 -12.56 4.68
CA VAL A 257 2.91 -12.20 5.03
C VAL A 257 3.53 -13.31 5.86
N HIS A 258 4.64 -13.88 5.38
CA HIS A 258 5.47 -14.74 6.21
C HIS A 258 5.99 -13.99 7.44
N PRO A 259 6.30 -14.67 8.57
CA PRO A 259 6.78 -13.99 9.79
C PRO A 259 7.97 -13.04 9.56
N GLU A 260 8.89 -13.39 8.66
CA GLU A 260 10.02 -12.57 8.25
C GLU A 260 9.65 -11.36 7.38
N GLY A 261 8.53 -11.39 6.67
CA GLY A 261 7.99 -10.25 5.94
C GLY A 261 7.17 -9.31 6.82
N ASN A 262 7.06 -9.58 8.12
CA ASN A 262 6.36 -8.73 9.08
C ASN A 262 7.36 -7.82 9.81
N PRO A 263 7.37 -6.50 9.56
CA PRO A 263 8.29 -5.54 10.19
C PRO A 263 8.10 -5.45 11.71
N HIS A 264 6.93 -5.84 12.23
CA HIS A 264 6.64 -5.81 13.66
C HIS A 264 6.96 -7.14 14.37
N SER A 265 7.44 -8.14 13.64
CA SER A 265 7.76 -9.46 14.19
C SER A 265 9.02 -9.45 15.06
N LYS A 266 9.28 -10.57 15.72
CA LYS A 266 10.52 -10.79 16.48
C LYS A 266 11.79 -10.82 15.61
N SER A 267 11.65 -10.84 14.28
CA SER A 267 12.80 -10.76 13.37
C SER A 267 13.43 -9.37 13.33
N TYR A 268 12.69 -8.34 13.75
CA TYR A 268 13.13 -6.92 13.75
C TYR A 268 12.86 -6.31 15.14
N PRO A 269 13.57 -6.76 16.19
CA PRO A 269 13.33 -6.33 17.57
C PRO A 269 13.60 -4.84 17.83
N GLU A 270 14.35 -4.19 16.94
CA GLU A 270 14.69 -2.77 16.97
C GLU A 270 13.46 -1.88 16.81
N ILE A 271 12.42 -2.34 16.10
CA ILE A 271 11.13 -1.65 16.00
C ILE A 271 10.33 -1.94 17.27
N THR A 272 10.10 -0.91 18.06
CA THR A 272 9.68 -1.08 19.45
C THR A 272 8.17 -0.93 19.65
N GLU A 273 7.65 -1.46 20.76
CA GLU A 273 6.24 -1.30 21.13
C GLU A 273 5.90 0.18 21.43
N GLY A 274 4.70 0.63 21.05
CA GLY A 274 4.27 2.00 21.29
C GLY A 274 4.91 3.03 20.35
N SER A 275 5.35 2.59 19.18
CA SER A 275 6.02 3.41 18.18
C SER A 275 5.15 3.68 16.94
N PHE A 276 5.48 4.78 16.26
CA PHE A 276 5.07 5.07 14.90
C PHE A 276 6.31 5.19 14.01
N ASN A 277 6.35 4.45 12.90
CA ASN A 277 7.57 4.29 12.11
C ASN A 277 7.36 4.60 10.63
N LEU A 278 8.42 5.01 9.96
CA LEU A 278 8.53 5.01 8.51
C LEU A 278 9.67 4.06 8.11
N ILE A 279 9.36 3.07 7.29
CA ILE A 279 10.30 2.02 6.86
C ILE A 279 10.49 2.11 5.35
N LEU A 280 11.71 2.44 4.94
CA LEU A 280 12.07 2.68 3.54
C LEU A 280 13.23 1.76 3.11
N GLU A 281 13.25 1.37 1.84
CA GLU A 281 14.41 0.69 1.24
C GLU A 281 15.68 1.54 1.40
N SER A 282 16.79 0.93 1.82
CA SER A 282 18.07 1.63 1.97
C SER A 282 18.59 2.06 0.60
N SER A 283 18.77 3.36 0.42
CA SER A 283 19.31 3.95 -0.79
C SER A 283 20.05 5.26 -0.46
N PRO A 284 20.94 5.76 -1.35
CA PRO A 284 21.54 7.08 -1.18
C PRO A 284 20.51 8.19 -1.00
N GLN A 285 19.33 8.07 -1.61
CA GLN A 285 18.22 9.00 -1.50
C GLN A 285 17.59 8.93 -0.11
N THR A 286 17.37 7.72 0.41
CA THR A 286 16.79 7.50 1.74
C THR A 286 17.71 8.05 2.83
N ARG A 287 19.03 7.89 2.70
CA ARG A 287 20.00 8.45 3.66
C ARG A 287 19.99 9.98 3.70
N LYS A 288 19.73 10.65 2.57
CA LYS A 288 19.56 12.12 2.56
C LYS A 288 18.31 12.58 3.29
N LEU A 289 17.26 11.75 3.36
CA LEU A 289 16.05 12.07 4.12
C LEU A 289 16.29 12.08 5.62
N GLU A 290 17.38 11.47 6.11
CA GLU A 290 17.71 11.45 7.53
C GLU A 290 17.92 12.85 8.09
N GLU A 291 18.74 13.66 7.44
CA GLU A 291 18.98 15.05 7.83
C GLU A 291 17.66 15.84 7.85
N GLU A 292 16.89 15.75 6.77
CA GLU A 292 15.61 16.46 6.61
C GLU A 292 14.58 16.08 7.69
N ILE A 293 14.41 14.78 7.96
CA ILE A 293 13.43 14.29 8.95
C ILE A 293 13.88 14.64 10.37
N CYS A 294 15.17 14.48 10.68
CA CYS A 294 15.72 14.78 12.00
C CYS A 294 15.70 16.29 12.31
N GLU A 295 15.87 17.15 11.30
CA GLU A 295 15.69 18.61 11.44
C GLU A 295 14.25 18.97 11.81
N HIS A 296 13.27 18.33 11.16
CA HIS A 296 11.85 18.59 11.45
C HIS A 296 11.37 17.93 12.75
N ILE A 297 11.90 16.75 13.07
CA ILE A 297 11.48 15.95 14.22
C ILE A 297 12.73 15.45 14.98
N PRO A 298 13.30 16.28 15.87
CA PRO A 298 14.54 15.94 16.58
C PRO A 298 14.48 14.71 17.50
N LYS A 299 13.28 14.17 17.74
CA LYS A 299 13.03 13.00 18.59
C LYS A 299 12.90 11.69 17.80
N VAL A 300 13.15 11.71 16.49
CA VAL A 300 13.15 10.50 15.67
C VAL A 300 14.45 9.75 15.87
N GLU A 301 14.35 8.47 16.20
CA GLU A 301 15.48 7.55 16.17
C GLU A 301 15.61 6.96 14.76
N VAL A 302 16.82 6.91 14.23
CA VAL A 302 17.09 6.35 12.89
C VAL A 302 18.03 5.17 13.01
N PHE A 303 17.64 4.03 12.42
CA PHE A 303 18.45 2.81 12.42
C PHE A 303 18.14 1.95 11.19
N SER A 304 19.05 1.03 10.86
CA SER A 304 18.84 0.06 9.79
C SER A 304 18.34 -1.27 10.33
N ILE A 305 17.50 -1.96 9.54
CA ILE A 305 17.16 -3.37 9.71
C ILE A 305 17.54 -4.15 8.45
N ILE A 306 17.98 -5.41 8.62
CA ILE A 306 18.33 -6.29 7.50
C ILE A 306 17.17 -7.27 7.26
N HIS A 307 16.40 -7.03 6.21
CA HIS A 307 15.32 -7.92 5.79
C HIS A 307 15.90 -9.23 5.28
N LYS A 308 15.44 -10.37 5.84
CA LYS A 308 15.99 -11.71 5.56
C LYS A 308 16.04 -12.09 4.07
N ARG A 309 15.16 -11.48 3.26
CA ARG A 309 14.99 -11.79 1.84
C ARG A 309 15.15 -10.57 0.93
N ASN A 310 15.42 -9.38 1.48
CA ASN A 310 15.26 -8.13 0.72
C ASN A 310 16.22 -7.00 1.16
N GLY A 311 17.41 -7.35 1.62
CA GLY A 311 18.46 -6.37 1.90
C GLY A 311 18.14 -5.40 3.06
N GLU A 312 18.85 -4.28 3.06
CA GLU A 312 18.80 -3.28 4.12
C GLU A 312 17.61 -2.31 3.94
N HIS A 313 16.95 -1.98 5.04
CA HIS A 313 15.93 -0.93 5.12
C HIS A 313 16.27 0.04 6.24
N ILE A 314 15.97 1.32 6.03
CA ILE A 314 16.14 2.39 7.03
C ILE A 314 14.79 2.62 7.72
N VAL A 315 14.82 2.68 9.04
CA VAL A 315 13.67 2.91 9.90
C VAL A 315 13.82 4.26 10.58
N PHE A 316 12.80 5.11 10.43
CA PHE A 316 12.61 6.33 11.19
C PHE A 316 11.54 6.05 12.25
N GLN A 317 11.95 5.91 13.51
CA GLN A 317 11.06 5.57 14.61
C GLN A 317 10.74 6.82 15.43
N PHE A 318 9.46 7.17 15.50
CA PHE A 318 8.94 8.11 16.48
C PHE A 318 8.26 7.35 17.61
N GLY A 319 8.64 7.67 18.85
CA GLY A 319 8.08 7.02 20.03
C GLY A 319 8.84 5.76 20.42
N LYS A 320 9.96 5.95 21.13
CA LYS A 320 10.38 5.28 22.37
C LYS A 320 11.58 6.09 22.90
N GLY A 321 11.81 6.10 24.22
CA GLY A 321 13.03 6.72 24.77
C GLY A 321 12.92 8.11 25.41
N MET A 322 11.74 8.59 25.87
CA MET A 322 11.82 9.48 27.04
C MET A 322 12.17 8.62 28.25
N GLN A 323 13.36 8.86 28.80
CA GLN A 323 13.76 8.46 30.15
C GLN A 323 12.57 8.56 31.11
N LEU A 324 12.11 7.42 31.61
CA LEU A 324 11.30 7.32 32.83
C LEU A 324 12.19 6.78 33.95
N THR A 325 13.36 7.39 34.13
CA THR A 325 14.25 7.14 35.27
C THR A 325 14.80 8.41 35.93
N GLU A 326 14.40 9.64 35.55
CA GLU A 326 14.85 10.85 36.26
C GLU A 326 13.76 11.78 36.81
N TYR A 327 12.47 11.47 36.63
CA TYR A 327 11.39 12.21 37.31
C TYR A 327 10.24 11.31 37.75
N MET A 328 10.57 10.28 38.55
CA MET A 328 9.63 9.71 39.52
C MET A 328 9.90 10.29 40.89
#